data_AF-A0A354GUP8-F1
#
_entry.id   AF-A0A354GUP8-F1
#
_cell.length_a   1.000
_cell.length_b   1.000
_cell.length_c   1.000
_cell.angle_alpha   90.00
_cell.angle_beta   90.00
_cell.angle_gamma   90.00
#
_symmetry.space_group_name_H-M   'P 1'
#
loop_
_entity.id
_entity.type
_entity.pdbx_description
1 polymer ?
#
loop_
_entity_poly.entity_id
_entity_poly.type
_entity_poly.pdbx_seq_one_letter_code
_entity_poly.pdbx_strand_id
1 'polypeptide(L)'
;MADYFLMLDAAAFEGRARPILAASWRQRSFAPCRSYCAELVPAASAYAEQYHVGGDEPLLARVADGLSFDRGRWRALVGEVLLFTAVEIPEFQTCEETLCRLLAPEHYREAVEQRERLAPIQQAHRGTRDLTFGAAVYRPEHAGYNNAADVSRLADYLAGVRPVDWTPADLVGLRGVEDEEEREEELAFARNWFPSLADLFCRARERGAVLVHESIY
;
A
#
# COMPACT_ATOMS: atom_id res chain seq x y z
N MET A 1 -4.87 11.34 7.69
CA MET A 1 -3.95 10.33 7.16
C MET A 1 -4.52 9.86 5.84
N ALA A 2 -3.69 9.79 4.81
CA ALA A 2 -4.09 9.26 3.51
C ALA A 2 -3.44 7.90 3.32
N ASP A 3 -4.24 6.89 2.96
CA ASP A 3 -3.79 5.53 2.67
C ASP A 3 -3.77 5.31 1.16
N TYR A 4 -2.64 4.86 0.64
CA TYR A 4 -2.45 4.57 -0.77
C TYR A 4 -2.21 3.08 -0.97
N PHE A 5 -2.94 2.50 -1.90
CA PHE A 5 -2.66 1.17 -2.42
C PHE A 5 -1.95 1.31 -3.76
N LEU A 6 -0.69 0.91 -3.83
CA LEU A 6 0.10 0.94 -5.05
C LEU A 6 0.13 -0.47 -5.62
N MET A 7 -0.62 -0.70 -6.70
CA MET A 7 -0.56 -1.95 -7.45
C MET A 7 0.64 -1.88 -8.38
N LEU A 8 1.59 -2.80 -8.21
CA LEU A 8 2.81 -2.86 -9.01
C LEU A 8 2.87 -4.16 -9.79
N ASP A 9 3.35 -4.11 -11.04
CA ASP A 9 3.70 -5.33 -11.77
C ASP A 9 4.77 -6.11 -11.00
N ALA A 10 4.49 -7.37 -10.63
CA ALA A 10 5.39 -8.12 -9.75
C ALA A 10 6.73 -8.42 -10.40
N ALA A 11 6.76 -8.69 -11.71
CA ALA A 11 7.98 -9.01 -12.42
C ALA A 11 8.92 -7.79 -12.50
N ALA A 12 8.38 -6.61 -12.83
CA ALA A 12 9.12 -5.36 -12.83
C ALA A 12 9.56 -4.97 -11.41
N PHE A 13 8.68 -5.09 -10.42
CA PHE A 13 9.00 -4.71 -9.05
C PHE A 13 10.08 -5.62 -8.44
N GLU A 14 9.87 -6.94 -8.42
CA GLU A 14 10.79 -7.90 -7.81
C GLU A 14 12.05 -8.12 -8.65
N GLY A 15 11.93 -8.12 -9.98
CA GLY A 15 13.04 -8.37 -10.89
C GLY A 15 13.94 -7.16 -11.13
N ARG A 16 13.43 -5.95 -10.91
CA ARG A 16 14.15 -4.72 -11.26
C ARG A 16 14.19 -3.68 -10.16
N ALA A 17 13.05 -3.14 -9.72
CA ALA A 17 13.01 -2.03 -8.78
C ALA A 17 13.61 -2.42 -7.41
N ARG A 18 13.22 -3.57 -6.87
CA ARG A 18 13.65 -4.01 -5.55
C ARG A 18 15.15 -4.32 -5.48
N PRO A 19 15.76 -5.06 -6.44
CA PRO A 19 17.21 -5.32 -6.44
C PRO A 19 18.07 -4.06 -6.54
N ILE A 20 17.72 -3.10 -7.41
CA ILE A 20 18.51 -1.88 -7.58
C ILE A 20 18.42 -0.97 -6.35
N LEU A 21 17.25 -0.86 -5.72
CA LEU A 21 17.06 -0.06 -4.50
C LEU A 21 17.82 -0.70 -3.33
N ALA A 22 17.80 -2.03 -3.23
CA ALA A 22 18.60 -2.78 -2.27
C ALA A 22 20.10 -2.60 -2.51
N ALA A 23 20.55 -2.65 -3.75
CA ALA A 23 21.95 -2.40 -4.12
C ALA A 23 22.38 -0.98 -3.77
N SER A 24 21.53 0.02 -4.07
CA SER A 24 21.75 1.43 -3.74
C SER A 24 21.91 1.65 -2.23
N TRP A 25 21.04 1.03 -1.43
CA TRP A 25 21.16 1.06 0.03
C TRP A 25 22.47 0.43 0.53
N ARG A 26 22.80 -0.76 0.02
CA ARG A 26 24.01 -1.50 0.42
C ARG A 26 25.28 -0.75 0.06
N GLN A 27 25.35 -0.17 -1.12
CA GLN A 27 26.52 0.57 -1.63
C GLN A 27 26.58 2.02 -1.13
N ARG A 28 25.51 2.52 -0.48
CA ARG A 28 25.35 3.93 -0.09
C ARG A 28 25.58 4.86 -1.28
N SER A 29 24.99 4.49 -2.42
CA SER A 29 25.20 5.16 -3.71
C SER A 29 23.95 5.02 -4.56
N PHE A 30 23.53 6.10 -5.23
CA PHE A 30 22.45 6.01 -6.23
C PHE A 30 22.92 5.49 -7.60
N ALA A 31 24.19 5.17 -7.79
CA ALA A 31 24.69 4.65 -9.06
C ALA A 31 23.88 3.46 -9.62
N PRO A 32 23.44 2.46 -8.81
CA PRO A 32 22.60 1.37 -9.30
C PRO A 32 21.22 1.80 -9.79
N CYS A 33 20.71 2.94 -9.32
CA CYS A 33 19.36 3.43 -9.64
C CYS A 33 19.33 4.30 -10.90
N ARG A 34 20.45 4.90 -11.32
CA ARG A 34 20.46 5.99 -12.33
C ARG A 34 19.73 5.65 -13.62
N SER A 35 20.04 4.51 -14.24
CA SER A 35 19.39 4.09 -15.49
C SER A 35 17.90 3.90 -15.31
N TYR A 36 17.48 3.26 -14.22
CA TYR A 36 16.07 3.03 -13.95
C TYR A 36 15.32 4.33 -13.64
N CYS A 37 15.94 5.24 -12.88
CA CYS A 37 15.38 6.55 -12.61
C CYS A 37 15.19 7.35 -13.91
N ALA A 38 16.17 7.34 -14.81
CA ALA A 38 16.06 8.00 -16.11
C ALA A 38 14.88 7.46 -16.94
N GLU A 39 14.64 6.15 -16.88
CA GLU A 39 13.52 5.50 -17.57
C GLU A 39 12.15 5.85 -16.98
N LEU A 40 12.09 6.20 -15.69
CA LEU A 40 10.86 6.62 -15.02
C LEU A 40 10.56 8.12 -15.18
N VAL A 41 11.51 8.93 -15.66
CA VAL A 41 11.30 10.39 -15.88
C VAL A 41 10.05 10.66 -16.73
N PRO A 42 9.82 9.99 -17.87
CA PRO A 42 8.62 10.24 -18.67
C PRO A 42 7.32 9.94 -17.91
N ALA A 43 7.29 8.88 -17.10
CA ALA A 43 6.12 8.53 -16.28
C ALA A 43 5.87 9.59 -15.20
N ALA A 44 6.93 10.11 -14.57
CA ALA A 44 6.82 11.20 -13.61
C ALA A 44 6.31 12.50 -14.23
N SER A 45 6.78 12.85 -15.43
CA SER A 45 6.27 14.02 -16.17
C SER A 45 4.79 13.87 -16.53
N ALA A 46 4.39 12.70 -17.02
CA ALA A 46 2.99 12.42 -17.34
C ALA A 46 2.09 12.50 -16.11
N TYR A 47 2.55 11.98 -14.97
CA TYR A 47 1.85 12.09 -13.70
C TYR A 47 1.71 13.56 -13.24
N ALA A 48 2.80 14.34 -13.31
CA ALA A 48 2.77 15.76 -12.95
C ALA A 48 1.80 16.57 -13.82
N GLU A 49 1.76 16.28 -15.12
CA GLU A 49 0.82 16.90 -16.06
C GLU A 49 -0.64 16.53 -15.73
N GLN A 50 -0.91 15.24 -15.49
CA GLN A 50 -2.25 14.73 -15.21
C GLN A 50 -2.84 15.27 -13.91
N TYR A 51 -2.04 15.34 -12.84
CA TYR A 51 -2.51 15.72 -11.50
C TYR A 51 -2.15 17.15 -11.10
N HIS A 52 -1.59 17.94 -12.02
CA HIS A 52 -1.15 19.33 -11.79
C HIS A 52 -0.26 19.51 -10.55
N VAL A 53 0.58 18.51 -10.27
CA VAL A 53 1.54 18.54 -9.17
C VAL A 53 2.65 19.52 -9.57
N GLY A 54 3.04 20.42 -8.66
CA GLY A 54 3.88 21.60 -8.97
C GLY A 54 5.19 21.30 -9.70
N GLY A 55 5.79 22.33 -10.31
CA GLY A 55 6.94 22.21 -11.21
C GLY A 55 8.30 21.91 -10.55
N ASP A 56 8.32 21.40 -9.32
CA ASP A 56 9.57 20.95 -8.71
C ASP A 56 10.08 19.70 -9.44
N GLU A 57 11.38 19.66 -9.70
CA GLU A 57 12.00 18.53 -10.38
C GLU A 57 11.91 17.26 -9.51
N PRO A 58 11.37 16.14 -10.04
CA PRO A 58 11.23 14.92 -9.27
C PRO A 58 12.62 14.37 -8.88
N LEU A 59 12.71 13.75 -7.71
CA LEU A 59 13.98 13.27 -7.17
C LEU A 59 14.66 12.24 -8.08
N LEU A 60 13.89 11.40 -8.78
CA LEU A 60 14.42 10.46 -9.76
C LEU A 60 15.18 11.16 -10.90
N ALA A 61 14.78 12.35 -11.35
CA ALA A 61 15.49 13.07 -12.40
C ALA A 61 16.86 13.53 -11.89
N ARG A 62 16.87 14.11 -10.69
CA ARG A 62 18.11 14.50 -10.00
C ARG A 62 19.04 13.29 -9.76
N VAL A 63 18.47 12.14 -9.42
CA VAL A 63 19.23 10.89 -9.25
C VAL A 63 19.83 10.42 -10.57
N ALA A 64 19.08 10.48 -11.68
CA ALA A 64 19.59 10.21 -13.01
C ALA A 64 20.80 11.10 -13.34
N ASP A 65 20.75 12.37 -12.94
CA ASP A 65 21.82 13.37 -13.10
C ASP A 65 22.96 13.28 -12.08
N GLY A 66 22.95 12.25 -11.23
CA GLY A 66 24.08 11.91 -10.37
C GLY A 66 24.04 12.53 -8.98
N LEU A 67 22.85 12.85 -8.47
CA LEU A 67 22.64 13.22 -7.06
C LEU A 67 23.39 12.29 -6.10
N SER A 68 23.98 12.89 -5.06
CA SER A 68 24.66 12.15 -4.01
C SER A 68 23.68 11.40 -3.09
N PHE A 69 24.12 10.24 -2.62
CA PHE A 69 23.33 9.42 -1.71
C PHE A 69 23.18 10.09 -0.34
N ASP A 70 21.96 10.08 0.15
CA ASP A 70 21.59 10.36 1.53
C ASP A 70 20.46 9.38 1.91
N ARG A 71 20.36 9.01 3.20
CA ARG A 71 19.34 8.05 3.64
C ARG A 71 17.92 8.62 3.54
N GLY A 72 17.74 9.90 3.82
CA GLY A 72 16.45 10.58 3.65
C GLY A 72 16.06 10.64 2.18
N ARG A 73 16.99 11.05 1.32
CA ARG A 73 16.79 11.00 -0.15
C ARG A 73 16.52 9.61 -0.67
N TRP A 74 17.17 8.57 -0.14
CA TRP A 74 16.91 7.19 -0.56
C TRP A 74 15.48 6.77 -0.24
N ARG A 75 14.97 7.12 0.94
CA ARG A 75 13.56 6.87 1.30
C ARG A 75 12.61 7.66 0.40
N ALA A 76 12.90 8.93 0.12
CA ALA A 76 12.09 9.71 -0.81
C ALA A 76 12.08 9.08 -2.22
N LEU A 77 13.25 8.62 -2.70
CA LEU A 77 13.38 7.95 -3.99
C LEU A 77 12.57 6.65 -4.05
N VAL A 78 12.59 5.85 -2.99
CA VAL A 78 11.75 4.64 -2.92
C VAL A 78 10.28 5.00 -3.10
N GLY A 79 9.79 6.04 -2.42
CA GLY A 79 8.41 6.51 -2.57
C GLY A 79 8.08 6.92 -4.01
N GLU A 80 8.93 7.72 -4.65
CA GLU A 80 8.74 8.09 -6.05
C GLU A 80 8.78 6.89 -7.00
N VAL A 81 9.71 5.95 -6.79
CA VAL A 81 9.77 4.72 -7.59
C VAL A 81 8.47 3.94 -7.44
N LEU A 82 7.96 3.75 -6.23
CA LEU A 82 6.69 3.05 -6.00
C LEU A 82 5.52 3.78 -6.68
N LEU A 83 5.45 5.10 -6.54
CA LEU A 83 4.40 5.93 -7.14
C LEU A 83 4.40 5.84 -8.67
N PHE A 84 5.55 6.09 -9.31
CA PHE A 84 5.64 6.16 -10.78
C PHE A 84 5.74 4.80 -11.46
N THR A 85 5.91 3.71 -10.71
CA THR A 85 5.83 2.34 -11.24
C THR A 85 4.49 1.67 -10.99
N ALA A 86 3.59 2.32 -10.23
CA ALA A 86 2.26 1.80 -10.01
C ALA A 86 1.49 1.73 -11.32
N VAL A 87 0.99 0.53 -11.62
CA VAL A 87 0.10 0.30 -12.77
C VAL A 87 -1.32 0.75 -12.46
N GLU A 88 -1.65 0.88 -11.18
CA GLU A 88 -2.92 1.34 -10.67
C GLU A 88 -2.76 1.90 -9.26
N ILE A 89 -3.42 3.03 -8.98
CA ILE A 89 -3.57 3.60 -7.65
C ILE A 89 -5.07 3.86 -7.48
N PRO A 90 -5.83 2.93 -6.88
CA PRO A 90 -7.26 3.07 -6.78
C PRO A 90 -7.63 4.18 -5.79
N GLU A 91 -8.59 5.01 -6.18
CA GLU A 91 -9.17 6.04 -5.33
C GLU A 91 -10.40 5.46 -4.64
N PHE A 92 -10.24 4.97 -3.41
CA PHE A 92 -11.35 4.53 -2.57
C PHE A 92 -11.09 4.88 -1.11
N GLN A 93 -12.16 5.01 -0.34
CA GLN A 93 -12.04 5.23 1.10
C GLN A 93 -11.90 3.89 1.82
N THR A 94 -10.95 3.82 2.75
CA THR A 94 -10.81 2.67 3.64
C THR A 94 -11.65 2.87 4.91
N CYS A 95 -12.15 1.78 5.47
CA CYS A 95 -12.76 1.73 6.80
C CYS A 95 -12.07 0.62 7.61
N GLU A 96 -10.74 0.69 7.72
CA GLU A 96 -9.95 -0.39 8.32
C GLU A 96 -10.47 -0.77 9.73
N GLU A 97 -10.69 0.21 10.61
CA GLU A 97 -11.13 -0.07 11.99
C GLU A 97 -12.47 -0.82 12.01
N THR A 98 -13.41 -0.38 11.19
CA THR A 98 -14.75 -0.98 11.04
C THR A 98 -14.66 -2.38 10.45
N LEU A 99 -13.92 -2.57 9.37
CA LEU A 99 -13.73 -3.88 8.74
C LEU A 99 -12.98 -4.84 9.66
N CYS A 100 -12.00 -4.36 10.43
CA CYS A 100 -11.35 -5.15 11.46
C CYS A 100 -12.33 -5.54 12.57
N ARG A 101 -13.20 -4.63 13.01
CA ARG A 101 -14.23 -4.93 14.01
C ARG A 101 -15.21 -5.99 13.52
N LEU A 102 -15.63 -5.92 12.26
CA LEU A 102 -16.58 -6.86 11.64
C LEU A 102 -15.96 -8.25 11.39
N LEU A 103 -14.72 -8.30 10.94
CA LEU A 103 -14.12 -9.52 10.37
C LEU A 103 -13.06 -10.18 11.26
N ALA A 104 -12.56 -9.46 12.27
CA ALA A 104 -11.58 -9.95 13.24
C ALA A 104 -11.75 -9.23 14.59
N PRO A 105 -12.94 -9.31 15.22
CA PRO A 105 -13.26 -8.54 16.42
C PRO A 105 -12.30 -8.78 17.60
N GLU A 106 -11.68 -9.95 17.67
CA GLU A 106 -10.67 -10.34 18.67
C GLU A 106 -9.31 -9.64 18.46
N HIS A 107 -9.02 -9.19 17.24
CA HIS A 107 -7.81 -8.47 16.87
C HIS A 107 -8.02 -6.94 16.80
N TYR A 108 -9.23 -6.47 17.11
CA TYR A 108 -9.56 -5.05 17.07
C TYR A 108 -8.67 -4.26 18.05
N ARG A 109 -7.96 -3.26 17.53
CA ARG A 109 -6.96 -2.41 18.23
C ARG A 109 -5.65 -3.09 18.64
N GLU A 110 -5.35 -4.28 18.13
CA GLU A 110 -4.00 -4.80 18.25
C GLU A 110 -3.01 -3.88 17.50
N ALA A 111 -1.92 -3.52 18.19
CA ALA A 111 -0.84 -2.75 17.60
C ALA A 111 -0.12 -3.58 16.53
N VAL A 112 0.45 -2.91 15.53
CA VAL A 112 1.26 -3.56 14.51
C VAL A 112 2.63 -3.89 15.08
N GLU A 113 2.72 -4.92 15.91
CA GLU A 113 4.01 -5.41 16.39
C GLU A 113 4.65 -6.38 15.37
N GLN A 114 3.83 -7.25 14.76
CA GLN A 114 4.26 -8.25 13.79
C GLN A 114 3.19 -8.43 12.72
N ARG A 115 3.43 -7.89 11.51
CA ARG A 115 2.46 -7.92 10.39
C ARG A 115 2.02 -9.32 10.00
N GLU A 116 2.91 -10.31 10.16
CA GLU A 116 2.65 -11.71 9.86
C GLU A 116 1.56 -12.32 10.74
N ARG A 117 1.34 -11.74 11.93
CA ARG A 117 0.36 -12.20 12.93
C ARG A 117 -0.95 -11.44 12.87
N LEU A 118 -1.04 -10.39 12.05
CA LEU A 118 -2.28 -9.65 11.85
C LEU A 118 -3.35 -10.54 11.24
N ALA A 119 -4.61 -10.27 11.57
CA ALA A 119 -5.75 -10.92 10.92
C ALA A 119 -5.76 -10.63 9.40
N PRO A 120 -6.34 -11.50 8.56
CA PRO A 120 -6.31 -11.31 7.10
C PRO A 120 -6.84 -9.94 6.64
N ILE A 121 -7.90 -9.42 7.24
CA ILE A 121 -8.42 -8.08 6.91
C ILE A 121 -7.42 -6.96 7.23
N GLN A 122 -6.72 -7.06 8.37
CA GLN A 122 -5.67 -6.11 8.73
C GLN A 122 -4.46 -6.26 7.80
N GLN A 123 -4.12 -7.46 7.34
CA GLN A 123 -3.07 -7.68 6.33
C GLN A 123 -3.46 -7.09 4.97
N ALA A 124 -4.75 -7.09 4.61
CA ALA A 124 -5.22 -6.44 3.40
C ALA A 124 -4.99 -4.92 3.46
N HIS A 125 -5.26 -4.30 4.61
CA HIS A 125 -5.04 -2.87 4.83
C HIS A 125 -3.60 -2.49 5.10
N ARG A 126 -2.82 -3.32 5.79
CA ARG A 126 -1.49 -2.94 6.27
C ARG A 126 -0.36 -3.64 5.55
N GLY A 127 -0.63 -4.67 4.76
CA GLY A 127 0.39 -5.58 4.24
C GLY A 127 0.76 -6.70 5.21
N THR A 128 1.08 -7.88 4.69
CA THR A 128 1.50 -9.06 5.46
C THR A 128 2.89 -8.94 6.07
N ARG A 129 3.73 -8.05 5.52
CA ARG A 129 5.11 -7.86 5.93
C ARG A 129 5.59 -6.44 5.66
N ASP A 130 6.69 -6.07 6.28
CA ASP A 130 7.34 -4.79 6.02
C ASP A 130 7.88 -4.74 4.58
N LEU A 131 7.81 -3.56 3.98
CA LEU A 131 8.43 -3.34 2.68
C LEU A 131 9.95 -3.20 2.84
N THR A 132 10.70 -4.17 2.32
CA THR A 132 12.17 -4.23 2.49
C THR A 132 12.93 -4.21 1.18
N PHE A 133 14.09 -3.53 1.21
CA PHE A 133 15.04 -3.44 0.11
C PHE A 133 16.43 -3.89 0.60
N GLY A 134 16.69 -5.19 0.52
CA GLY A 134 17.83 -5.81 1.20
C GLY A 134 17.64 -5.73 2.72
N ALA A 135 18.63 -5.20 3.43
CA ALA A 135 18.54 -4.99 4.89
C ALA A 135 17.80 -3.69 5.30
N ALA A 136 17.34 -2.88 4.34
CA ALA A 136 16.61 -1.65 4.64
C ALA A 136 15.12 -1.94 4.78
N VAL A 137 14.52 -1.48 5.89
CA VAL A 137 13.06 -1.36 6.03
C VAL A 137 12.65 0.01 5.54
N TYR A 138 11.72 0.05 4.58
CA TYR A 138 11.13 1.28 4.08
C TYR A 138 9.97 1.69 4.96
N ARG A 139 10.03 2.90 5.55
CA ARG A 139 9.00 3.51 6.40
C ARG A 139 8.31 2.48 7.31
N PRO A 140 9.02 1.95 8.33
CA PRO A 140 8.44 0.96 9.24
C PRO A 140 7.11 1.48 9.79
N GLU A 141 6.17 0.57 10.05
CA GLU A 141 4.78 0.86 10.47
C GLU A 141 3.91 1.52 9.38
N HIS A 142 4.45 2.40 8.54
CA HIS A 142 3.68 3.16 7.54
C HIS A 142 3.65 2.55 6.14
N ALA A 143 4.57 1.64 5.83
CA ALA A 143 4.56 0.92 4.57
C ALA A 143 4.55 -0.59 4.79
N GLY A 144 3.63 -1.28 4.12
CA GLY A 144 3.59 -2.73 4.10
C GLY A 144 3.38 -3.27 2.70
N TYR A 145 3.62 -4.56 2.57
CA TYR A 145 3.77 -5.22 1.28
C TYR A 145 3.07 -6.57 1.28
N ASN A 146 2.33 -6.84 0.21
CA ASN A 146 1.72 -8.11 -0.11
C ASN A 146 2.34 -8.62 -1.41
N ASN A 147 3.07 -9.73 -1.36
CA ASN A 147 3.57 -10.36 -2.59
C ASN A 147 2.43 -11.03 -3.37
N ALA A 148 2.71 -11.56 -4.55
CA ALA A 148 1.68 -12.21 -5.38
C ALA A 148 0.95 -13.37 -4.66
N ALA A 149 1.65 -14.14 -3.83
CA ALA A 149 1.03 -15.22 -3.06
C ALA A 149 0.12 -14.69 -1.94
N ASP A 150 0.55 -13.64 -1.24
CA ASP A 150 -0.26 -12.93 -0.24
C ASP A 150 -1.50 -12.33 -0.88
N VAL A 151 -1.35 -11.65 -2.03
CA VAL A 151 -2.45 -11.09 -2.82
C VAL A 151 -3.46 -12.19 -3.18
N SER A 152 -3.01 -13.34 -3.67
CA SER A 152 -3.91 -14.45 -4.01
C SER A 152 -4.68 -14.95 -2.79
N ARG A 153 -3.99 -15.20 -1.67
CA ARG A 153 -4.61 -15.67 -0.43
C ARG A 153 -5.62 -14.66 0.13
N LEU A 154 -5.28 -13.37 0.10
CA LEU A 154 -6.14 -12.31 0.58
C LEU A 154 -7.34 -12.09 -0.35
N ALA A 155 -7.17 -12.25 -1.66
CA ALA A 155 -8.28 -12.24 -2.62
C ALA A 155 -9.28 -13.38 -2.33
N ASP A 156 -8.79 -14.59 -2.04
CA ASP A 156 -9.65 -15.74 -1.69
C ASP A 156 -10.39 -15.49 -0.36
N TYR A 157 -9.70 -14.94 0.64
CA TYR A 157 -10.31 -14.55 1.91
C TYR A 157 -11.42 -13.52 1.70
N LEU A 158 -11.14 -12.42 0.98
CA LEU A 158 -12.09 -11.33 0.74
C LEU A 158 -13.29 -11.80 -0.08
N ALA A 159 -13.09 -12.70 -1.05
CA ALA A 159 -14.18 -13.28 -1.84
C ALA A 159 -15.13 -14.17 -1.00
N GLY A 160 -14.65 -14.71 0.13
CA GLY A 160 -15.45 -15.51 1.05
C GLY A 160 -16.32 -14.69 2.02
N VAL A 161 -16.10 -13.38 2.12
CA VAL A 161 -16.83 -12.49 3.02
C VAL A 161 -18.20 -12.12 2.42
N ARG A 162 -19.23 -12.10 3.26
CA ARG A 162 -20.60 -11.74 2.87
C ARG A 162 -21.08 -10.49 3.63
N PRO A 163 -20.88 -9.27 3.07
CA PRO A 163 -21.30 -8.02 3.72
C PRO A 163 -22.79 -7.91 4.04
N VAL A 164 -23.63 -8.70 3.34
CA VAL A 164 -25.07 -8.76 3.59
C VAL A 164 -25.40 -9.36 4.96
N ASP A 165 -24.54 -10.21 5.51
CA ASP A 165 -24.76 -10.89 6.80
C ASP A 165 -24.43 -9.99 8.00
N TRP A 166 -23.75 -8.86 7.79
CA TRP A 166 -23.36 -7.94 8.87
C TRP A 166 -24.56 -7.19 9.48
N THR A 167 -24.45 -6.85 10.75
CA THR A 167 -25.50 -6.15 11.50
C THR A 167 -24.90 -5.01 12.34
N PRO A 168 -25.69 -4.00 12.73
CA PRO A 168 -25.22 -2.95 13.64
C PRO A 168 -24.71 -3.52 14.99
N ALA A 169 -25.19 -4.69 15.41
CA ALA A 169 -24.73 -5.36 16.63
C ALA A 169 -23.25 -5.79 16.54
N ASP A 170 -22.74 -6.10 15.35
CA ASP A 170 -21.34 -6.50 15.13
C ASP A 170 -20.37 -5.33 15.36
N LEU A 171 -20.86 -4.09 15.26
CA LEU A 171 -20.08 -2.86 15.49
C LEU A 171 -20.08 -2.38 16.95
N VAL A 172 -20.76 -3.09 17.87
CA VAL A 172 -20.73 -2.73 19.30
C VAL A 172 -19.29 -2.67 19.78
N GLY A 173 -18.87 -1.55 20.37
CA GLY A 173 -17.51 -1.33 20.87
C GLY A 173 -16.52 -0.74 19.86
N LEU A 174 -16.96 -0.45 18.63
CA LEU A 174 -16.21 0.39 17.69
C LEU A 174 -15.97 1.78 18.29
N ARG A 175 -14.77 2.35 18.10
CA ARG A 175 -14.41 3.65 18.69
C ARG A 175 -15.17 4.78 18.01
N GLY A 176 -15.74 5.68 18.81
CA GLY A 176 -16.39 6.90 18.27
C GLY A 176 -17.72 6.62 17.57
N VAL A 177 -18.31 5.45 17.82
CA VAL A 177 -19.64 5.05 17.36
C VAL A 177 -20.41 4.60 18.61
N GLU A 178 -21.25 5.48 19.14
CA GLU A 178 -21.84 5.39 20.47
C GLU A 178 -23.27 4.85 20.45
N ASP A 179 -24.06 5.20 19.42
CA ASP A 179 -25.46 4.84 19.33
C ASP A 179 -25.78 3.92 18.12
N GLU A 180 -27.06 3.60 17.94
CA GLU A 180 -27.51 2.70 16.87
C GLU A 180 -27.50 3.36 15.49
N GLU A 181 -27.81 4.65 15.41
CA GLU A 181 -27.82 5.41 14.16
C GLU A 181 -26.41 5.51 13.58
N GLU A 182 -25.42 5.86 14.42
CA GLU A 182 -24.01 5.89 14.00
C GLU A 182 -23.52 4.50 13.56
N ARG A 183 -23.97 3.42 14.21
CA ARG A 183 -23.62 2.04 13.81
C ARG A 183 -24.26 1.66 12.47
N GLU A 184 -25.48 2.11 12.20
CA GLU A 184 -26.13 1.90 10.91
C GLU A 184 -25.42 2.64 9.77
N GLU A 185 -25.03 3.89 10.00
CA GLU A 185 -24.27 4.69 9.05
C GLU A 185 -22.91 4.06 8.75
N GLU A 186 -22.16 3.69 9.79
CA GLU A 186 -20.83 3.08 9.64
C GLU A 186 -20.91 1.70 8.98
N LEU A 187 -21.95 0.92 9.27
CA LEU A 187 -22.20 -0.34 8.58
C LEU A 187 -22.52 -0.13 7.09
N ALA A 188 -23.34 0.88 6.77
CA ALA A 188 -23.64 1.24 5.38
C ALA A 188 -22.37 1.68 4.64
N PHE A 189 -21.51 2.44 5.31
CA PHE A 189 -20.21 2.86 4.78
C PHE A 189 -19.32 1.65 4.47
N ALA A 190 -19.17 0.72 5.42
CA ALA A 190 -18.38 -0.49 5.24
C ALA A 190 -18.90 -1.35 4.07
N ARG A 191 -20.22 -1.51 3.94
CA ARG A 191 -20.85 -2.25 2.83
C ARG A 191 -20.61 -1.59 1.48
N ASN A 192 -20.57 -0.25 1.43
CA ASN A 192 -20.34 0.49 0.20
C ASN A 192 -18.89 0.32 -0.29
N TRP A 193 -17.91 0.33 0.61
CA TRP A 193 -16.49 0.34 0.24
C TRP A 193 -15.79 -1.02 0.26
N PHE A 194 -16.32 -2.01 1.00
CA PHE A 194 -15.76 -3.36 1.00
C PHE A 194 -15.62 -3.98 -0.41
N PRO A 195 -16.60 -3.85 -1.33
CA PRO A 195 -16.47 -4.37 -2.69
C PRO A 195 -15.27 -3.80 -3.45
N SER A 196 -14.94 -2.51 -3.26
CA SER A 196 -13.77 -1.89 -3.90
C SER A 196 -12.46 -2.49 -3.41
N LEU A 197 -12.35 -2.78 -2.11
CA LEU A 197 -11.18 -3.46 -1.56
C LEU A 197 -11.06 -4.90 -2.09
N ALA A 198 -12.17 -5.65 -2.12
CA ALA A 198 -12.18 -7.01 -2.65
C ALA A 198 -11.82 -7.06 -4.16
N ASP A 199 -12.38 -6.13 -4.93
CA ASP A 199 -12.10 -5.98 -6.36
C ASP A 199 -10.62 -5.62 -6.63
N LEU A 200 -10.03 -4.72 -5.84
CA LEU A 200 -8.60 -4.41 -5.91
C LEU A 200 -7.73 -5.67 -5.79
N PHE A 201 -7.97 -6.50 -4.78
CA PHE A 201 -7.21 -7.74 -4.59
C PHE A 201 -7.47 -8.77 -5.70
N CYS A 202 -8.69 -8.84 -6.22
CA CYS A 202 -9.00 -9.70 -7.36
C CYS A 202 -8.24 -9.27 -8.62
N ARG A 203 -8.29 -7.98 -8.98
CA ARG A 203 -7.53 -7.42 -10.11
C ARG A 203 -6.02 -7.60 -9.94
N ALA A 204 -5.51 -7.35 -8.74
CA ALA A 204 -4.09 -7.56 -8.44
C ALA A 204 -3.68 -9.02 -8.65
N ARG A 205 -4.51 -9.99 -8.21
CA ARG A 205 -4.28 -11.41 -8.44
C ARG A 205 -4.28 -11.76 -9.93
N GLU A 206 -5.28 -11.30 -10.68
CA GLU A 206 -5.40 -11.57 -12.13
C GLU A 206 -4.20 -11.07 -12.93
N ARG A 207 -3.65 -9.93 -12.52
CA ARG A 207 -2.47 -9.32 -13.15
C ARG A 207 -1.15 -9.90 -12.63
N GLY A 208 -1.17 -10.80 -11.66
CA GLY A 208 0.04 -11.27 -10.98
C GLY A 208 0.81 -10.13 -10.33
N ALA A 209 0.13 -9.12 -9.81
CA ALA A 209 0.70 -7.92 -9.22
C ALA A 209 1.10 -8.14 -7.74
N VAL A 210 1.89 -7.21 -7.22
CA VAL A 210 2.07 -7.00 -5.78
C VAL A 210 1.30 -5.77 -5.35
N LEU A 211 0.93 -5.71 -4.07
CA LEU A 211 0.32 -4.51 -3.47
C LEU A 211 1.25 -3.96 -2.41
N VAL A 212 1.58 -2.67 -2.53
CA VAL A 212 2.21 -1.90 -1.46
C VAL A 212 1.16 -0.98 -0.87
N HIS A 213 1.00 -1.04 0.46
CA HIS A 213 0.19 -0.07 1.20
C HIS A 213 1.11 0.98 1.80
N GLU A 214 0.78 2.26 1.62
CA GLU A 214 1.51 3.38 2.21
C GLU A 214 0.57 4.37 2.89
N SER A 215 0.81 4.64 4.17
CA SER A 215 0.11 5.69 4.93
C SER A 215 0.97 6.95 5.02
N ILE A 216 0.41 8.09 4.61
CA ILE A 216 1.07 9.40 4.62
C ILE A 216 0.37 10.34 5.61
N TYR A 217 1.19 11.05 6.40
CA TYR A 217 0.78 12.06 7.39
C TYR A 217 0.82 13.48 6.81
#